data_AF-A0A2U2DU13-F1
#
_entry.id   AF-A0A2U2DU13-F1
#
_cell.length_a   1.000
_cell.length_b   1.000
_cell.length_c   1.000
_cell.angle_alpha   90.00
_cell.angle_beta   90.00
_cell.angle_gamma   90.00
#
_symmetry.space_group_name_H-M   'P 1'
#
loop_
_entity.id
_entity.type
_entity.pdbx_description
1 polymer ?
#
loop_
_entity_poly.entity_id
_entity_poly.type
_entity_poly.pdbx_seq_one_letter_code
_entity_poly.pdbx_strand_id
1 'polypeptide(L)' 'MATLRKGRIFSPDIGTRVQSVAVGNNPSFVGTIVAEFRSFYHVRDDAGRIWHREPSEIKPLIGPMAD' A
#
# COMPACT_ATOMS: atom_id res chain seq x y z
N MET A 1 4.69 18.07 -15.91
CA MET A 1 5.34 18.26 -14.59
C MET A 1 4.23 18.26 -13.53
N ALA A 2 4.13 17.22 -12.69
CA ALA A 2 3.05 17.10 -11.71
C ALA A 2 3.45 17.76 -10.38
N THR A 3 2.72 18.80 -9.99
CA THR A 3 2.88 19.50 -8.71
C THR A 3 2.44 18.57 -7.57
N LEU A 4 3.40 18.06 -6.79
CA LEU A 4 3.13 17.32 -5.56
C LEU A 4 2.48 18.25 -4.52
N ARG A 5 1.17 18.13 -4.31
CA ARG A 5 0.48 18.77 -3.18
C ARG A 5 0.92 18.08 -1.89
N LYS A 6 1.82 18.75 -1.16
CA LYS A 6 2.19 18.46 0.24
C LYS A 6 0.90 18.32 1.06
N GLY A 7 0.49 17.10 1.39
CA GLY A 7 -0.70 16.83 2.23
C GLY A 7 -1.60 15.64 1.86
N ARG A 8 -1.41 14.96 0.71
CA ARG A 8 -2.07 13.67 0.43
C ARG A 8 -1.02 12.57 0.52
N ILE A 9 -0.93 11.92 1.69
CA ILE A 9 0.25 11.12 2.05
C ILE A 9 0.39 9.90 1.14
N PHE A 10 -0.69 9.19 0.81
CA PHE A 10 -0.79 8.19 -0.27
C PHE A 10 -2.21 7.61 -0.18
N SER A 11 -3.02 7.72 -1.24
CA SER A 11 -4.39 7.15 -1.32
C SER A 11 -4.45 6.23 -2.53
N PRO A 12 -3.93 5.00 -2.41
CA PRO A 12 -3.90 4.04 -3.52
C PRO A 12 -5.26 3.43 -3.81
N ASP A 13 -5.60 3.29 -5.09
CA ASP A 13 -6.82 2.63 -5.55
C ASP A 13 -6.76 1.09 -5.36
N ILE A 14 -7.93 0.44 -5.35
CA ILE A 14 -8.02 -1.03 -5.42
C ILE A 14 -7.33 -1.53 -6.69
N GLY A 15 -6.48 -2.55 -6.56
CA GLY A 15 -5.61 -3.07 -7.61
C GLY A 15 -4.19 -2.47 -7.59
N THR A 16 -3.93 -1.45 -6.79
CA THR A 16 -2.59 -0.88 -6.63
C THR A 16 -1.67 -1.85 -5.88
N ARG A 17 -0.48 -2.13 -6.43
CA ARG A 17 0.59 -2.81 -5.69
C ARG A 17 1.28 -1.84 -4.73
N VAL A 18 1.46 -2.27 -3.49
CA VAL A 18 2.03 -1.49 -2.39
C VAL A 18 3.08 -2.30 -1.64
N GLN A 19 4.07 -1.62 -1.07
CA GLN A 19 4.96 -2.19 -0.06
C GLN A 19 4.31 -2.01 1.30
N SER A 20 3.89 -3.10 1.93
CA SER A 20 3.58 -3.10 3.34
C SER A 20 4.87 -3.05 4.15
N VAL A 21 4.97 -2.16 5.13
CA VAL A 21 6.08 -2.11 6.07
C VAL A 21 5.81 -2.99 7.30
N ALA A 22 6.87 -3.45 7.95
CA ALA A 22 6.74 -4.20 9.19
C ALA A 22 6.39 -3.25 10.35
N VAL A 23 5.32 -3.56 11.08
CA VAL A 23 4.89 -2.81 12.27
C VAL A 23 4.40 -3.82 13.31
N GLY A 24 5.00 -3.79 14.51
CA GLY A 24 4.70 -4.77 15.56
C GLY A 24 4.91 -6.20 15.07
N ASN A 25 3.84 -7.01 15.14
CA ASN A 25 3.82 -8.41 14.69
C ASN A 25 3.46 -8.58 13.20
N ASN A 26 3.14 -7.50 12.49
CA ASN A 26 2.80 -7.60 11.07
C ASN A 26 4.07 -7.55 10.21
N PRO A 27 4.34 -8.56 9.35
CA PRO A 27 5.57 -8.65 8.57
C PRO A 27 5.61 -7.64 7.42
N SER A 28 6.79 -7.27 6.94
CA SER A 28 6.92 -6.50 5.68
C SER A 28 6.68 -7.42 4.48
N PHE A 29 5.92 -6.97 3.48
CA PHE A 29 5.73 -7.71 2.22
C PHE A 29 5.21 -6.79 1.11
N VAL A 30 5.34 -7.24 -0.13
CA VAL A 30 4.67 -6.60 -1.27
C VAL A 30 3.31 -7.24 -1.49
N GLY A 31 2.28 -6.43 -1.70
CA GLY A 31 0.94 -6.93 -1.94
C GLY A 31 0.09 -5.97 -2.76
N THR A 32 -1.14 -6.37 -3.02
CA THR A 32 -2.11 -5.60 -3.81
C THR A 32 -3.30 -5.19 -2.94
N ILE A 33 -3.74 -3.95 -3.04
CA ILE A 33 -4.94 -3.50 -2.35
C ILE A 33 -6.16 -4.14 -2.99
N VAL A 34 -6.98 -4.79 -2.17
CA VAL A 34 -8.20 -5.48 -2.62
C VAL A 34 -9.47 -4.85 -2.06
N ALA A 35 -9.35 -4.06 -1.00
CA ALA A 35 -10.44 -3.24 -0.47
C ALA A 35 -9.87 -2.04 0.27
N GLU A 36 -10.57 -0.92 0.19
CA GLU A 36 -10.29 0.31 0.92
C GLU A 36 -11.42 0.59 1.90
N PHE A 37 -11.05 0.92 3.13
CA PHE A 37 -11.94 1.37 4.18
C PHE A 37 -11.46 2.73 4.71
N ARG A 38 -12.34 3.45 5.41
CA ARG A 38 -12.04 4.79 5.94
C ARG A 38 -10.76 4.88 6.77
N SER A 39 -10.34 3.80 7.42
CA SER A 39 -9.22 3.79 8.37
C SER A 39 -8.13 2.76 8.06
N PHE A 40 -8.34 1.90 7.05
CA PHE A 40 -7.40 0.82 6.72
C PHE A 40 -7.65 0.26 5.31
N TYR A 41 -6.72 -0.57 4.85
CA TYR A 41 -6.77 -1.29 3.59
C TYR A 41 -6.67 -2.79 3.84
N HIS A 42 -7.33 -3.57 2.99
CA HIS A 42 -7.01 -4.99 2.84
C HIS A 42 -5.96 -5.15 1.75
N VAL A 43 -4.81 -5.69 2.11
CA VAL A 43 -3.72 -5.97 1.19
C VAL A 43 -3.57 -7.48 1.06
N ARG A 44 -3.68 -7.98 -0.16
CA ARG A 44 -3.42 -9.39 -0.49
C ARG A 44 -1.94 -9.57 -0.84
N ASP A 45 -1.26 -10.46 -0.13
CA ASP A 45 0.11 -10.85 -0.45
C ASP A 45 0.17 -11.80 -1.66
N ASP A 46 1.38 -12.07 -2.17
CA ASP A 46 1.59 -12.97 -3.30
C ASP A 46 1.21 -14.44 -2.98
N ALA A 47 1.09 -14.81 -1.69
CA ALA A 47 0.59 -16.11 -1.24
C ALA A 47 -0.95 -16.17 -1.17
N GLY A 48 -1.64 -15.10 -1.57
CA GLY A 48 -3.10 -15.01 -1.57
C GLY A 48 -3.72 -14.70 -0.20
N ARG A 49 -2.91 -14.45 0.84
CA ARG A 49 -3.39 -14.10 2.18
C ARG A 49 -3.75 -12.63 2.25
N ILE A 50 -4.85 -12.32 2.93
CA ILE A 50 -5.33 -10.95 3.12
C ILE A 50 -4.87 -10.45 4.48
N TRP A 51 -4.28 -9.27 4.48
CA TRP A 51 -3.78 -8.58 5.66
C TRP A 51 -4.47 -7.24 5.83
N HIS A 52 -4.79 -6.91 7.08
CA HIS A 52 -5.26 -5.58 7.46
C HIS A 52 -4.06 -4.65 7.58
N ARG A 53 -4.07 -3.51 6.87
CA ARG A 53 -3.01 -2.49 6.92
C ARG A 53 -3.53 -1.08 7.07
N GLU A 54 -2.99 -0.34 8.02
CA GLU A 54 -3.23 1.09 8.15
C GLU A 54 -2.58 1.86 7.00
N PRO A 55 -3.07 3.07 6.67
CA PRO A 55 -2.45 3.93 5.66
C PRO A 55 -0.97 4.25 5.93
N SER A 56 -0.56 4.27 7.20
CA SER A 56 0.84 4.46 7.62
C SER A 56 1.72 3.22 7.41
N GLU A 57 1.11 2.04 7.30
CA GLU A 57 1.79 0.76 7.08
C GLU A 57 2.00 0.44 5.60
N ILE A 58 1.41 1.22 4.70
CA ILE A 58 1.55 1.04 3.25
C ILE A 58 2.38 2.16 2.65
N LYS A 59 3.29 1.77 1.78
CA LYS A 59 4.08 2.69 0.96
C LYS A 59 3.84 2.37 -0.51
N PRO A 60 3.83 3.38 -1.39
CA PRO A 60 3.91 3.11 -2.83
C PRO A 60 5.14 2.27 -3.12
N LEU A 61 5.02 1.32 -4.05
CA LEU A 61 6.20 0.72 -4.67
C LEU A 61 6.84 1.79 -5.55
N ILE A 62 7.77 2.55 -4.98
CA ILE A 62 8.59 3.49 -5.73
C ILE A 62 9.73 2.66 -6.36
N GLY A 63 9.43 1.98 -7.47
CA GLY A 63 10.42 1.39 -8.38
C GLY A 63 10.58 2.27 -9.61
N PRO A 64 11.69 2.16 -10.39
CA PRO A 64 11.89 2.98 -11.58
C PRO A 64 10.69 2.82 -12.51
N MET A 65 10.07 3.95 -12.85
CA MET A 65 8.96 4.03 -13.78
C MET A 65 9.57 4.10 -15.18
N ALA A 66 9.77 2.94 -15.83
CA ALA A 66 10.14 2.69 -17.25
C ALA A 66 10.84 1.32 -17.31
N ASP A 67 10.56 0.39 -18.22
CA ASP A 67 9.91 0.43 -19.54
C ASP A 67 8.45 -0.06 -19.57
#